data_AF-A0A7C2AKT0-F1
#
_entry.id   AF-A0A7C2AKT0-F1
#
_cell.length_a   1.000
_cell.length_b   1.000
_cell.length_c   1.000
_cell.angle_alpha   90.00
_cell.angle_beta   90.00
_cell.angle_gamma   90.00
#
_symmetry.space_group_name_H-M   'P 1'
#
loop_
_entity.id
_entity.type
_entity.pdbx_description
1 polymer ?
#
loop_
_entity_poly.entity_id
_entity_poly.type
_entity_poly.pdbx_seq_one_letter_code
_entity_poly.pdbx_strand_id
1 'polypeptide(L)' 'MSIKVEVKSNESLEAALRRFKRQCNYGGIFRLAKANTWHEKRSDRRRRERRERIRTIQKAARRARMRLRRS' A
#
# COMPACT_ATOMS: atom_id res chain seq x y z
N MET A 1 -9.06 9.83 -7.13
CA MET A 1 -7.65 9.46 -7.39
C MET A 1 -7.61 8.72 -8.71
N SER A 2 -7.12 9.35 -9.79
CA SER A 2 -7.00 8.72 -11.11
C SER A 2 -5.54 8.38 -11.35
N ILE A 3 -5.18 7.09 -11.47
CA ILE A 3 -3.82 6.68 -11.84
C ILE A 3 -3.70 6.74 -13.35
N LYS A 4 -2.76 7.54 -13.85
CA LYS A 4 -2.42 7.65 -15.27
C LYS A 4 -0.95 7.32 -15.45
N VAL A 5 -0.64 6.51 -16.46
CA VAL A 5 0.74 6.19 -16.86
C VAL A 5 0.84 6.45 -18.35
N GLU A 6 1.70 7.39 -18.72
CA GLU A 6 2.04 7.66 -20.11
C GLU A 6 3.16 6.71 -20.56
N VAL A 7 2.93 6.09 -21.73
CA VAL A 7 3.90 5.20 -22.37
C VAL A 7 4.92 6.04 -23.12
N LYS A 8 6.19 5.94 -22.76
CA LYS A 8 7.29 6.66 -23.43
C LYS A 8 7.76 5.89 -24.66
N SER A 9 8.24 6.59 -25.69
CA SER A 9 8.70 5.99 -26.95
C SER A 9 9.86 4.98 -26.79
N ASN A 10 10.65 5.10 -25.70
CA ASN A 10 11.79 4.23 -25.40
C ASN A 10 11.50 3.12 -24.38
N GLU A 11 10.22 2.79 -24.11
CA GLU A 11 9.89 1.68 -23.22
C GLU A 11 9.06 0.60 -23.92
N SER A 12 9.24 -0.66 -23.50
CA SER A 12 8.34 -1.72 -23.88
C SER A 12 7.00 -1.57 -23.16
N LEU A 13 5.92 -2.01 -23.81
CA LEU A 13 4.58 -2.03 -23.21
C LEU A 13 4.57 -2.75 -21.85
N GLU A 14 5.33 -3.82 -21.72
CA GLU A 14 5.45 -4.57 -20.47
C GLU A 14 6.06 -3.73 -19.33
N ALA A 15 7.08 -2.91 -19.64
CA ALA A 15 7.67 -2.00 -18.67
C ALA A 15 6.65 -0.95 -18.18
N ALA A 16 5.83 -0.42 -19.09
CA ALA A 16 4.77 0.52 -18.76
C ALA A 16 3.69 -0.13 -17.87
N LEU A 17 3.22 -1.34 -18.21
CA LEU A 17 2.26 -2.10 -17.40
C LEU A 17 2.81 -2.40 -16.00
N ARG A 18 4.10 -2.71 -15.89
CA ARG A 18 4.76 -2.93 -14.60
C ARG A 18 4.78 -1.67 -13.75
N ARG A 19 5.00 -0.49 -14.36
CA ARG A 19 4.89 0.82 -13.68
C ARG A 19 3.47 1.11 -13.22
N PHE A 20 2.48 0.87 -14.09
CA PHE A 20 1.07 1.01 -13.75
C PHE A 20 0.67 0.14 -12.56
N LYS A 21 1.01 -1.15 -12.57
CA LYS A 21 0.75 -2.06 -11.45
C LYS A 21 1.41 -1.58 -10.16
N ARG A 22 2.64 -1.05 -10.23
CA ARG A 22 3.31 -0.44 -9.06
C ARG A 22 2.56 0.79 -8.55
N GLN A 23 2.08 1.67 -9.42
CA GLN A 23 1.29 2.82 -8.99
C GLN A 23 -0.04 2.40 -8.35
N CYS A 24 -0.74 1.41 -8.92
CA CYS A 24 -1.98 0.86 -8.33
C CYS A 24 -1.74 0.25 -6.94
N ASN A 25 -0.62 -0.44 -6.75
CA ASN A 25 -0.21 -0.99 -5.46
C ASN A 25 0.14 0.12 -4.46
N TYR A 26 0.88 1.15 -4.89
CA TYR A 26 1.26 2.28 -4.04
C TYR A 26 0.04 3.10 -3.62
N GLY A 27 -0.85 3.40 -4.56
CA GLY A 27 -2.13 4.08 -4.30
C GLY A 27 -3.13 3.23 -3.51
N GLY A 28 -2.81 1.95 -3.26
CA GLY A 28 -3.64 1.05 -2.48
C GLY A 28 -4.98 0.73 -3.14
N ILE A 29 -5.11 0.89 -4.46
CA ILE A 29 -6.38 0.72 -5.19
C ILE A 29 -6.96 -0.67 -4.94
N PHE A 30 -6.15 -1.72 -5.06
CA PHE A 30 -6.62 -3.09 -4.82
C PHE A 30 -7.05 -3.32 -3.36
N ARG A 31 -6.37 -2.68 -2.40
CA ARG A 31 -6.75 -2.75 -0.98
C ARG A 31 -8.09 -2.07 -0.75
N LEU A 32 -8.30 -0.90 -1.34
CA LEU A 32 -9.55 -0.14 -1.23
C LEU A 32 -10.70 -0.88 -1.92
N ALA A 33 -10.47 -1.44 -3.12
CA ALA A 33 -11.45 -2.26 -3.82
C ALA A 33 -11.93 -3.42 -2.94
N LYS A 34 -10.99 -4.18 -2.34
CA LYS A 34 -11.32 -5.28 -1.42
C LYS A 34 -11.93 -4.82 -0.08
N ALA A 35 -11.61 -3.62 0.39
CA ALA A 35 -12.22 -3.08 1.59
C ALA A 35 -13.67 -2.64 1.37
N ASN A 36 -14.00 -2.25 0.13
CA ASN A 36 -15.31 -1.73 -0.27
C ASN A 36 -16.21 -2.79 -0.94
N THR A 37 -15.75 -4.03 -1.12
CA THR A 37 -16.57 -5.11 -1.70
C THR A 37 -17.77 -5.49 -0.84
N TRP A 38 -17.73 -5.20 0.46
CA TRP A 38 -18.86 -5.42 1.36
C TRP A 38 -18.98 -4.29 2.39
N HIS A 39 -20.19 -4.08 2.91
CA HIS A 39 -20.38 -3.16 4.02
C HIS A 39 -19.73 -3.72 5.29
N GLU A 40 -18.77 -3.00 5.84
CA GLU A 40 -18.17 -3.33 7.13
C GLU A 40 -18.88 -2.59 8.27
N LYS A 41 -19.28 -3.33 9.30
CA LYS A 41 -19.80 -2.75 10.55
C LYS A 41 -18.77 -1.82 11.20
N ARG A 42 -19.24 -0.70 11.78
CA ARG A 42 -18.37 0.29 12.45
C ARG A 42 -17.45 -0.31 13.52
N SER A 43 -17.88 -1.35 14.23
CA SER A 43 -17.06 -2.07 15.21
C SER A 43 -15.84 -2.74 14.57
N ASP A 44 -16.03 -3.38 13.42
CA ASP A 44 -14.98 -4.13 12.74
C ASP A 44 -13.99 -3.19 12.07
N ARG A 45 -14.50 -2.05 11.55
CA ARG A 45 -13.66 -0.95 11.08
C ARG A 45 -12.72 -0.45 12.17
N ARG A 46 -13.26 -0.15 13.37
CA ARG A 46 -12.45 0.28 14.53
C ARG A 46 -11.42 -0.77 14.95
N ARG A 47 -11.80 -2.06 14.95
CA ARG A 47 -10.87 -3.16 15.24
C ARG A 47 -9.73 -3.24 14.21
N ARG A 48 -10.04 -3.06 12.92
CA ARG A 48 -9.04 -3.04 11.85
C ARG A 48 -8.06 -1.87 12.01
N GLU A 49 -8.59 -0.66 12.20
CA GLU A 49 -7.76 0.55 12.38
C GLU A 49 -6.82 0.43 13.58
N ARG A 50 -7.31 -0.10 14.71
CA ARG A 50 -6.47 -0.36 15.89
C ARG A 50 -5.34 -1.34 15.57
N ARG A 51 -5.64 -2.45 14.88
CA ARG A 51 -4.64 -3.44 14.46
C ARG A 51 -3.62 -2.84 13.48
N GLU A 52 -4.06 -2.03 12.53
CA GLU A 52 -3.17 -1.34 11.59
C GLU A 52 -2.23 -0.36 12.32
N ARG A 53 -2.73 0.45 13.26
CA ARG A 53 -1.90 1.36 14.07
C ARG A 53 -0.81 0.60 14.85
N ILE A 54 -1.19 -0.47 15.56
CA ILE A 54 -0.23 -1.30 16.32
C ILE A 54 0.85 -1.88 15.40
N ARG A 55 0.46 -2.40 14.24
CA ARG A 55 1.41 -2.94 13.25
C ARG A 55 2.39 -1.87 12.74
N THR A 56 1.92 -0.65 12.51
CA THR A 56 2.77 0.47 12.07
C THR A 56 3.81 0.82 13.14
N ILE A 57 3.39 0.94 14.40
CA ILE A 57 4.28 1.21 15.54
C ILE A 57 5.33 0.10 15.68
N GLN A 58 4.91 -1.17 15.64
CA GLN A 58 5.83 -2.31 15.73
C GLN A 58 6.85 -2.35 14.58
N LYS A 59 6.43 -2.03 13.35
CA LYS A 59 7.34 -1.94 12.20
C LYS A 59 8.35 -0.81 12.36
N ALA A 60 7.91 0.36 12.84
CA ALA A 60 8.80 1.50 13.09
C ALA A 60 9.83 1.17 14.18
N ALA A 61 9.39 0.59 15.30
CA ALA A 61 10.27 0.15 16.38
C ALA A 61 11.30 -0.89 15.90
N ARG A 62 10.88 -1.87 15.09
CA ARG A 62 11.79 -2.86 14.49
C ARG A 62 12.84 -2.20 13.60
N ARG A 63 12.44 -1.25 12.76
CA ARG A 63 13.36 -0.49 11.88
C ARG A 63 14.36 0.32 12.69
N ALA A 64 13.93 1.00 13.75
CA ALA A 64 14.81 1.75 14.65
C ALA A 64 15.85 0.84 15.32
N ARG A 65 15.41 -0.31 15.86
CA ARG A 65 16.32 -1.32 16.44
C ARG A 65 17.35 -1.84 15.44
N MET A 66 16.93 -2.10 14.20
CA MET A 66 17.85 -2.56 13.15
C MET A 66 18.89 -1.51 12.76
N ARG A 67 18.55 -0.22 12.83
CA ARG A 67 19.50 0.87 12.57
C ARG A 67 20.54 0.98 13.69
N LEU A 68 20.09 0.88 14.95
CA LEU A 68 20.98 0.91 16.10
C LEU A 68 22.00 -0.24 16.07
N ARG A 69 21.59 -1.45 15.66
CA ARG A 69 22.47 -2.62 15.54
C ARG A 69 23.51 -2.53 14.40
N ARG A 70 23.37 -1.56 13.49
CA ARG A 70 24.24 -1.38 12.33
C ARG A 70 25.26 -0.24 12.53
N SER A 71 25.12 0.54 13.60
CA SER A 71 26.07 1.57 14.04
C SER A 71 26.99 0.99 15.11
#